data_AF-Q3ZA99-F1
#
_entry.id   AF-Q3ZA99-F1
#
_cell.length_a   1.000
_cell.length_b   1.000
_cell.length_c   1.000
_cell.angle_alpha   90.00
_cell.angle_beta   90.00
_cell.angle_gamma   90.00
#
_symmetry.space_group_name_H-M   'P 1'
#
loop_
_entity.id
_entity.type
_entity.pdbx_description
1 polymer ?
#
loop_
_entity_poly.entity_id
_entity_poly.type
_entity_poly.pdbx_seq_one_letter_code
_entity_poly.pdbx_strand_id
1 'polypeptide(L)'
;MNLIITGEVGSGKSSHCQRYARYLREYGFKTGGIICHPVFQEDTKTGYTVTDIRTSAEAVFSLTNPPADFQGEKVGRYSILQSGLDFACNAIKEALRTGYEVIFLDEMGHLEIAGKGLAGQARLAYRKAPYTVSVVRKSLLQKFLAAFAPEESENIFVIQDIEADPDIHPAFFKTPPAKTDISCIILAGGKSKRMGRDKISATLDSQTLLERAVANLNGYGREILVVTAYGQADAKIQPLPGIKIVRDILPEKGPLAGIYSGLKASKSQFNLVVGCDMPFLNRALLEYMKDQVAGFEAVVPRLGQKPEPLHAIYSKSAGEKALSLLSQGKLAVSDLLARLHTRYIEEPEINRFDPEHRSFFNINRPEDLDTARDIAANKKAVSG
;
A
#
# COMPACT_ATOMS: atom_id res chain seq x y z
N MET A 1 8.57 2.17 -15.85
CA MET A 1 8.33 2.82 -17.16
C MET A 1 8.36 4.32 -16.94
N ASN A 2 9.06 5.06 -17.79
CA ASN A 2 9.46 6.43 -17.50
C ASN A 2 8.93 7.35 -18.60
N LEU A 3 8.16 8.35 -18.21
CA LEU A 3 7.64 9.37 -19.11
C LEU A 3 8.49 10.63 -18.95
N ILE A 4 9.00 11.16 -20.06
CA ILE A 4 9.75 12.41 -20.09
C ILE A 4 8.94 13.42 -20.88
N ILE A 5 8.59 14.51 -20.21
CA ILE A 5 7.91 15.65 -20.80
C ILE A 5 8.97 16.69 -21.14
N THR A 6 9.04 17.07 -22.41
CA THR A 6 9.95 18.11 -22.90
C THR A 6 9.20 19.21 -23.64
N GLY A 7 9.83 20.38 -23.73
CA GLY A 7 9.28 21.58 -24.36
C GLY A 7 10.09 22.83 -24.01
N GLU A 8 9.82 23.92 -24.71
CA GLU A 8 10.52 25.21 -24.54
C GLU A 8 10.25 25.87 -23.17
N VAL A 9 11.08 26.85 -22.78
CA VAL A 9 10.88 27.59 -21.53
C VAL A 9 9.54 28.33 -21.59
N GLY A 10 8.70 28.16 -20.57
CA GLY A 10 7.38 28.78 -20.50
C GLY A 10 6.25 28.01 -21.21
N SER A 11 6.52 26.86 -21.82
CA SER A 11 5.52 26.05 -22.54
C SER A 11 4.46 25.34 -21.66
N GLY A 12 4.29 25.75 -20.40
CA GLY A 12 3.27 25.19 -19.50
C GLY A 12 3.53 23.78 -18.94
N LYS A 13 4.76 23.24 -19.03
CA LYS A 13 5.11 21.87 -18.58
C LYS A 13 4.70 21.56 -17.14
N SER A 14 5.08 22.40 -16.19
CA SER A 14 4.76 22.22 -14.77
C SER A 14 3.24 22.23 -14.52
N SER A 15 2.52 23.15 -15.17
CA SER A 15 1.05 23.21 -15.11
C SER A 15 0.40 21.96 -15.70
N HIS A 16 0.94 21.42 -16.80
CA HIS A 16 0.48 20.16 -17.38
C HIS A 16 0.77 18.99 -16.43
N CYS A 17 1.96 18.88 -15.83
CA CYS A 17 2.25 17.85 -14.83
C CYS A 17 1.27 17.88 -13.67
N GLN A 18 0.87 19.06 -13.20
CA GLN A 18 -0.09 19.20 -12.11
C GLN A 18 -1.50 18.74 -12.49
N ARG A 19 -1.95 19.08 -13.71
CA ARG A 19 -3.21 18.52 -14.25
C ARG A 19 -3.12 17.01 -14.40
N TYR A 20 -2.01 16.53 -14.93
CA TYR A 20 -1.82 15.11 -15.20
C TYR A 20 -1.74 14.27 -13.93
N ALA A 21 -1.06 14.76 -12.90
CA ALA A 21 -1.03 14.12 -11.58
C ALA A 21 -2.42 13.99 -10.95
N ARG A 22 -3.33 14.95 -11.19
CA ARG A 22 -4.73 14.87 -10.76
C ARG A 22 -5.51 13.87 -11.60
N TYR A 23 -5.38 13.95 -12.92
CA TYR A 23 -6.05 13.04 -13.85
C TYR A 23 -5.69 11.58 -13.57
N LEU A 24 -4.41 11.25 -13.31
CA LEU A 24 -4.01 9.88 -12.94
C LEU A 24 -4.63 9.39 -11.62
N ARG A 25 -4.92 10.28 -10.66
CA ARG A 25 -5.62 9.90 -9.42
C ARG A 25 -7.06 9.47 -9.70
N GLU A 26 -7.72 10.10 -10.66
CA GLU A 26 -9.08 9.71 -11.09
C GLU A 26 -9.09 8.28 -11.66
N TYR A 27 -7.96 7.83 -12.22
CA TYR A 27 -7.74 6.45 -12.71
C TYR A 27 -7.14 5.50 -11.66
N GLY A 28 -7.04 5.92 -10.39
CA GLY A 28 -6.67 5.06 -9.27
C GLY A 28 -5.17 4.96 -8.98
N PHE A 29 -4.32 5.77 -9.61
CA PHE A 29 -2.90 5.87 -9.26
C PHE A 29 -2.69 6.78 -8.06
N LYS A 30 -1.80 6.43 -7.12
CA LYS A 30 -1.27 7.40 -6.15
C LYS A 30 -0.09 8.12 -6.80
N THR A 31 -0.23 9.44 -6.91
CA THR A 31 0.80 10.31 -7.50
C THR A 31 1.52 11.11 -6.41
N GLY A 32 2.85 11.07 -6.43
CA GLY A 32 3.72 11.73 -5.47
C GLY A 32 4.96 12.34 -6.15
N GLY A 33 5.88 12.88 -5.36
CA GLY A 33 7.04 13.63 -5.88
C GLY A 33 6.78 15.14 -5.86
N ILE A 34 7.39 15.86 -6.78
CA ILE A 34 7.46 17.33 -6.75
C ILE A 34 7.05 17.98 -8.06
N ILE A 35 6.48 19.18 -7.97
CA ILE A 35 6.25 20.11 -9.09
C ILE A 35 6.79 21.48 -8.70
N CYS A 36 7.39 22.21 -9.66
CA CYS A 36 7.90 23.55 -9.42
C CYS A 36 6.97 24.60 -10.04
N HIS A 37 6.68 25.67 -9.30
CA HIS A 37 5.86 26.78 -9.80
C HIS A 37 6.67 28.09 -9.83
N PRO A 38 6.55 28.91 -10.89
CA PRO A 38 7.24 30.18 -10.96
C PRO A 38 6.71 31.16 -9.91
N VAL A 39 7.63 31.89 -9.25
CA VAL A 39 7.31 33.00 -8.36
C VAL A 39 7.51 34.30 -9.12
N PHE A 40 6.53 35.20 -9.02
CA PHE A 40 6.55 36.52 -9.65
C PHE A 40 6.47 37.62 -8.59
N GLN A 41 7.20 38.70 -8.83
CA GLN A 41 7.12 39.96 -8.09
C GLN A 41 7.09 41.09 -9.12
N GLU A 42 6.06 41.94 -9.07
CA GLU A 42 5.87 43.05 -10.04
C GLU A 42 6.05 42.59 -11.50
N ASP A 43 5.32 41.54 -11.89
CA ASP A 43 5.36 40.87 -13.20
C ASP A 43 6.71 40.27 -13.63
N THR A 44 7.72 40.37 -12.78
CA THR A 44 9.04 39.79 -13.01
C THR A 44 9.15 38.45 -12.31
N LYS A 45 9.53 37.39 -13.04
CA LYS A 45 9.81 36.08 -12.44
C LYS A 45 11.05 36.17 -11.56
N THR A 46 10.87 36.05 -10.24
CA THR A 46 11.93 36.15 -9.24
C THR A 46 12.41 34.80 -8.73
N GLY A 47 11.76 33.70 -9.09
CA GLY A 47 12.17 32.40 -8.60
C GLY A 47 11.21 31.27 -8.91
N TYR A 48 11.31 30.22 -8.10
CA TYR A 48 10.43 29.06 -8.12
C TYR A 48 10.11 28.60 -6.70
N THR A 49 8.88 28.18 -6.47
CA THR A 49 8.52 27.28 -5.37
C THR A 49 8.58 25.83 -5.83
N VAL A 50 8.68 24.92 -4.88
CA VAL A 50 8.50 23.48 -5.07
C VAL A 50 7.34 23.01 -4.19
N THR A 51 6.47 22.19 -4.76
CA THR A 51 5.26 21.67 -4.13
C THR A 51 5.35 20.16 -4.00
N ASP A 52 5.09 19.63 -2.81
CA ASP A 52 4.91 18.19 -2.60
C ASP A 52 3.51 17.79 -3.08
N ILE A 53 3.46 16.98 -4.12
CA ILE A 53 2.22 16.57 -4.78
C ILE A 53 1.26 15.85 -3.80
N ARG A 54 1.79 15.19 -2.77
CA ARG A 54 1.00 14.37 -1.85
C ARG A 54 0.24 15.19 -0.82
N THR A 55 0.88 16.26 -0.34
CA THR A 55 0.41 17.08 0.79
C THR A 55 -0.05 18.47 0.35
N SER A 56 0.29 18.87 -0.89
CA SER A 56 0.16 20.23 -1.41
C SER A 56 0.95 21.27 -0.60
N ALA A 57 1.87 20.85 0.26
CA ALA A 57 2.78 21.75 0.95
C ALA A 57 3.78 22.36 -0.03
N GLU A 58 4.16 23.61 0.19
CA GLU A 58 5.08 24.34 -0.68
C GLU A 58 6.29 24.88 0.10
N ALA A 59 7.42 24.98 -0.59
CA ALA A 59 8.63 25.65 -0.10
C ALA A 59 9.24 26.51 -1.21
N VAL A 60 9.94 27.59 -0.83
CA VAL A 60 10.73 28.35 -1.80
C VAL A 60 11.91 27.50 -2.25
N PHE A 61 12.04 27.30 -3.56
CA PHE A 61 13.04 26.42 -4.13
C PHE A 61 14.26 27.18 -4.66
N SER A 62 14.03 28.25 -5.41
CA SER A 62 15.10 29.09 -5.93
C SER A 62 14.67 30.54 -6.11
N LEU A 63 15.63 31.45 -6.02
CA LEU A 63 15.44 32.90 -6.16
C LEU A 63 16.52 33.52 -7.04
N THR A 64 16.18 34.58 -7.77
CA THR A 64 17.15 35.41 -8.51
C THR A 64 17.93 36.33 -7.58
N ASN A 65 17.30 36.78 -6.49
CA ASN A 65 17.91 37.57 -5.44
C ASN A 65 17.71 36.87 -4.08
N PRO A 66 18.61 35.97 -3.66
CA PRO A 66 18.46 35.25 -2.41
C PRO A 66 18.79 36.14 -1.19
N PRO A 67 18.38 35.74 0.02
CA PRO A 67 18.77 36.39 1.27
C PRO A 67 20.30 36.46 1.45
N ALA A 68 20.78 37.39 2.29
CA ALA A 68 22.21 37.59 2.52
C ALA A 68 22.91 36.36 3.15
N ASP A 69 22.17 35.58 3.94
CA ASP A 69 22.57 34.33 4.59
C ASP A 69 22.30 33.09 3.72
N PHE A 70 22.20 33.26 2.40
CA PHE A 70 21.96 32.19 1.43
C PHE A 70 22.86 30.97 1.65
N GLN A 71 22.23 29.80 1.81
CA GLN A 71 22.86 28.49 1.72
C GLN A 71 22.27 27.71 0.54
N GLY A 72 23.13 27.16 -0.30
CA GLY A 72 22.73 26.31 -1.43
C GLY A 72 23.63 26.47 -2.64
N GLU A 73 23.09 26.20 -3.83
CA GLU A 73 23.85 26.18 -5.08
C GLU A 73 23.38 27.27 -6.06
N LYS A 74 24.34 27.98 -6.68
CA LYS A 74 24.06 28.97 -7.72
C LYS A 74 24.09 28.32 -9.10
N VAL A 75 22.99 28.43 -9.84
CA VAL A 75 22.83 27.86 -11.19
C VAL A 75 22.34 28.95 -12.14
N GLY A 76 23.29 29.50 -12.91
CA GLY A 76 23.02 30.66 -13.76
C GLY A 76 22.56 31.87 -12.95
N ARG A 77 21.38 32.39 -13.27
CA ARG A 77 20.78 33.54 -12.57
C ARG A 77 20.00 33.19 -11.31
N TYR A 78 19.80 31.90 -11.03
CA TYR A 78 19.02 31.44 -9.88
C TYR A 78 19.92 30.86 -8.81
N SER A 79 19.53 31.06 -7.56
CA SER A 79 20.17 30.51 -6.38
C SER A 79 19.20 29.51 -5.76
N ILE A 80 19.55 28.23 -5.82
CA ILE A 80 18.73 27.12 -5.31
C ILE A 80 18.99 27.02 -3.81
N LEU A 81 17.94 27.16 -3.00
CA LEU A 81 18.01 27.17 -1.55
C LEU A 81 18.17 25.75 -1.01
N GLN A 82 19.09 25.55 -0.05
CA GLN A 82 19.28 24.26 0.60
C GLN A 82 18.00 23.75 1.26
N SER A 83 17.23 24.63 1.92
CA SER A 83 15.94 24.30 2.51
C SER A 83 14.91 23.81 1.48
N GLY A 84 14.90 24.41 0.29
CA GLY A 84 14.07 23.98 -0.83
C GLY A 84 14.49 22.62 -1.39
N LEU A 85 15.81 22.37 -1.50
CA LEU A 85 16.36 21.07 -1.90
C LEU A 85 16.04 19.98 -0.88
N ASP A 86 16.17 20.26 0.41
CA ASP A 86 15.87 19.31 1.48
C ASP A 86 14.38 18.96 1.50
N PHE A 87 13.52 19.96 1.34
CA PHE A 87 12.07 19.77 1.18
C PHE A 87 11.74 18.87 -0.01
N ALA A 88 12.29 19.19 -1.19
CA ALA A 88 12.08 18.42 -2.41
C ALA A 88 12.59 16.97 -2.30
N CYS A 89 13.78 16.79 -1.71
CA CYS A 89 14.36 15.48 -1.45
C CYS A 89 13.47 14.64 -0.52
N ASN A 90 12.96 15.25 0.56
CA ASN A 90 12.08 14.58 1.51
C ASN A 90 10.74 14.20 0.88
N ALA A 91 10.14 15.07 0.05
CA ALA A 91 8.92 14.77 -0.67
C ALA A 91 9.05 13.54 -1.58
N ILE A 92 10.13 13.45 -2.36
CA ILE A 92 10.41 12.29 -3.23
C ILE A 92 10.69 11.03 -2.40
N LYS A 93 11.55 11.14 -1.37
CA LYS A 93 11.90 10.03 -0.49
C LYS A 93 10.68 9.44 0.20
N GLU A 94 9.80 10.29 0.70
CA GLU A 94 8.61 9.87 1.41
C GLU A 94 7.58 9.24 0.46
N ALA A 95 7.39 9.79 -0.74
CA ALA A 95 6.56 9.19 -1.78
C ALA A 95 7.02 7.74 -2.12
N LEU A 96 8.32 7.55 -2.29
CA LEU A 96 8.91 6.23 -2.52
C LEU A 96 8.75 5.29 -1.32
N ARG A 97 8.93 5.80 -0.11
CA ARG A 97 8.78 5.02 1.13
C ARG A 97 7.34 4.54 1.35
N THR A 98 6.38 5.34 0.95
CA THR A 98 4.93 5.10 1.14
C THR A 98 4.27 4.39 -0.05
N GLY A 99 5.05 4.00 -1.06
CA GLY A 99 4.59 3.16 -2.16
C GLY A 99 3.73 3.90 -3.19
N TYR A 100 3.99 5.19 -3.45
CA TYR A 100 3.33 5.91 -4.54
C TYR A 100 3.76 5.33 -5.89
N GLU A 101 2.80 5.06 -6.76
CA GLU A 101 3.03 4.34 -8.02
C GLU A 101 3.64 5.22 -9.11
N VAL A 102 3.30 6.53 -9.10
CA VAL A 102 3.82 7.51 -10.08
C VAL A 102 4.56 8.63 -9.36
N ILE A 103 5.85 8.76 -9.64
CA ILE A 103 6.71 9.80 -9.05
C ILE A 103 7.02 10.88 -10.08
N PHE A 104 6.56 12.10 -9.80
CA PHE A 104 6.81 13.28 -10.61
C PHE A 104 8.11 13.97 -10.17
N LEU A 105 8.91 14.36 -11.15
CA LEU A 105 10.22 14.97 -11.01
C LEU A 105 10.29 16.20 -11.93
N ASP A 106 9.91 17.36 -11.42
CA ASP A 106 9.93 18.61 -12.19
C ASP A 106 11.30 19.31 -12.13
N GLU A 107 11.57 20.17 -13.12
CA GLU A 107 12.80 20.96 -13.30
C GLU A 107 14.11 20.13 -13.28
N MET A 108 14.09 18.92 -13.87
CA MET A 108 15.31 18.12 -14.04
C MET A 108 16.26 18.79 -15.05
N GLY A 109 17.45 19.21 -14.59
CA GLY A 109 18.34 20.07 -15.36
C GLY A 109 19.83 19.76 -15.23
N HIS A 110 20.65 20.77 -15.51
CA HIS A 110 22.12 20.65 -15.51
C HIS A 110 22.68 20.17 -14.17
N LEU A 111 22.07 20.59 -13.06
CA LEU A 111 22.54 20.24 -11.72
C LEU A 111 22.36 18.74 -11.46
N GLU A 112 21.18 18.22 -11.79
CA GLU A 112 20.84 16.80 -11.64
C GLU A 112 21.68 15.93 -12.59
N ILE A 113 21.87 16.37 -13.84
CA ILE A 113 22.73 15.69 -14.81
C ILE A 113 24.18 15.60 -14.31
N ALA A 114 24.68 16.63 -13.63
CA ALA A 114 26.00 16.63 -13.01
C ALA A 114 26.08 15.82 -11.69
N GLY A 115 25.00 15.16 -11.28
CA GLY A 115 24.95 14.34 -10.07
C GLY A 115 24.74 15.11 -8.77
N LYS A 116 24.33 16.38 -8.84
CA LYS A 116 24.05 17.25 -7.70
C LYS A 116 22.54 17.49 -7.52
N GLY A 117 22.17 18.35 -6.57
CA GLY A 117 20.77 18.71 -6.32
C GLY A 117 19.90 17.49 -6.10
N LEU A 118 18.89 17.30 -6.95
CA LEU A 118 17.92 16.20 -6.83
C LEU A 118 18.41 14.86 -7.43
N ALA A 119 19.62 14.80 -8.00
CA ALA A 119 20.11 13.62 -8.73
C ALA A 119 20.00 12.32 -7.94
N GLY A 120 20.34 12.34 -6.64
CA GLY A 120 20.27 11.16 -5.78
C GLY A 120 18.86 10.60 -5.65
N GLN A 121 17.87 11.46 -5.41
CA GLN A 121 16.47 11.06 -5.29
C GLN A 121 15.85 10.72 -6.64
N ALA A 122 16.22 11.43 -7.71
CA ALA A 122 15.80 11.12 -9.07
C ALA A 122 16.29 9.71 -9.48
N ARG A 123 17.57 9.37 -9.28
CA ARG A 123 18.09 8.01 -9.54
C ARG A 123 17.36 6.95 -8.72
N LEU A 124 17.06 7.26 -7.46
CA LEU A 124 16.30 6.35 -6.61
C LEU A 124 14.88 6.12 -7.15
N ALA A 125 14.21 7.18 -7.59
CA ALA A 125 12.87 7.11 -8.18
C ALA A 125 12.87 6.29 -9.47
N TYR A 126 13.79 6.55 -10.40
CA TYR A 126 13.93 5.77 -11.63
C TYR A 126 14.16 4.27 -11.39
N ARG A 127 14.80 3.92 -10.27
CA ARG A 127 15.06 2.51 -9.90
C ARG A 127 13.91 1.85 -9.15
N LYS A 128 13.20 2.59 -8.29
CA LYS A 128 12.24 2.01 -7.32
C LYS A 128 10.78 2.28 -7.67
N ALA A 129 10.47 3.38 -8.33
CA ALA A 129 9.09 3.70 -8.67
C ALA A 129 8.61 2.81 -9.82
N PRO A 130 7.37 2.31 -9.79
CA PRO A 130 6.77 1.65 -10.96
C PRO A 130 6.79 2.57 -12.19
N TYR A 131 6.46 3.85 -11.96
CA TYR A 131 6.41 4.88 -12.98
C TYR A 131 7.08 6.19 -12.53
N THR A 132 7.79 6.84 -13.45
CA THR A 132 8.26 8.22 -13.26
C THR A 132 7.72 9.14 -14.34
N VAL A 133 7.48 10.40 -13.98
CA VAL A 133 7.18 11.49 -14.91
C VAL A 133 8.20 12.58 -14.66
N SER A 134 9.10 12.81 -15.62
CA SER A 134 10.17 13.80 -15.48
C SER A 134 10.00 14.95 -16.46
N VAL A 135 10.19 16.18 -16.00
CA VAL A 135 10.17 17.36 -16.86
C VAL A 135 11.59 17.77 -17.17
N VAL A 136 11.93 17.78 -18.46
CA VAL A 136 13.28 18.07 -18.94
C VAL A 136 13.20 19.13 -20.03
N ARG A 137 14.17 20.04 -20.09
CA ARG A 137 14.26 21.01 -21.20
C ARG A 137 14.67 20.31 -22.49
N LYS A 138 14.12 20.74 -23.63
CA LYS A 138 14.41 20.16 -24.95
C LYS A 138 15.90 20.09 -25.27
N SER A 139 16.64 21.15 -24.95
CA SER A 139 18.10 21.23 -25.12
C SER A 139 18.90 20.28 -24.23
N LEU A 140 18.32 19.75 -23.15
CA LEU A 140 18.98 18.88 -22.18
C LEU A 140 18.59 17.42 -22.30
N LEU A 141 17.59 17.10 -23.12
CA LEU A 141 17.04 15.75 -23.23
C LEU A 141 18.11 14.67 -23.45
N GLN A 142 19.01 14.87 -24.42
CA GLN A 142 20.03 13.86 -24.74
C GLN A 142 21.02 13.63 -23.57
N LYS A 143 21.43 14.71 -22.91
CA LYS A 143 22.31 14.62 -21.72
C LYS A 143 21.60 13.99 -20.53
N PHE A 144 20.31 14.29 -20.37
CA PHE A 144 19.49 13.71 -19.32
C PHE A 144 19.29 12.20 -19.54
N LEU A 145 18.97 11.78 -20.77
CA LEU A 145 18.87 10.36 -21.11
C LEU A 145 20.20 9.64 -20.81
N ALA A 146 21.34 10.19 -21.24
CA ALA A 146 22.65 9.59 -20.93
C ALA A 146 22.94 9.49 -19.42
N ALA A 147 22.40 10.39 -18.59
CA ALA A 147 22.66 10.42 -17.15
C ALA A 147 21.69 9.56 -16.31
N PHE A 148 20.47 9.33 -16.79
CA PHE A 148 19.37 8.71 -16.02
C PHE A 148 18.74 7.49 -16.68
N ALA A 149 18.90 7.29 -17.99
CA ALA A 149 18.41 6.10 -18.68
C ALA A 149 19.47 4.98 -18.64
N PRO A 150 19.14 3.78 -18.11
CA PRO A 150 19.98 2.60 -18.37
C PRO A 150 19.96 2.26 -19.87
N GLU A 151 21.08 1.77 -20.40
CA GLU A 151 21.33 1.50 -21.83
C GLU A 151 20.32 0.54 -22.50
N GLU A 152 19.47 -0.14 -21.72
CA GLU A 152 18.46 -1.12 -22.16
C GLU A 152 17.00 -0.68 -21.91
N SER A 153 16.74 0.62 -21.78
CA SER A 153 15.40 1.12 -21.41
C SER A 153 14.39 1.14 -22.56
N GLU A 154 13.79 -0.01 -22.92
CA GLU A 154 12.65 -0.08 -23.87
C GLU A 154 11.38 0.68 -23.38
N ASN A 155 11.40 1.25 -22.18
CA ASN A 155 10.24 1.83 -21.50
C ASN A 155 10.36 3.34 -21.23
N ILE A 156 11.06 4.10 -22.08
CA ILE A 156 11.12 5.56 -22.00
C ILE A 156 10.28 6.18 -23.12
N PHE A 157 9.31 7.01 -22.74
CA PHE A 157 8.46 7.75 -23.67
C PHE A 157 8.78 9.24 -23.56
N VAL A 158 9.04 9.89 -24.70
CA VAL A 158 9.38 11.32 -24.74
C VAL A 158 8.27 12.08 -25.45
N ILE A 159 7.66 13.04 -24.77
CA ILE A 159 6.61 13.92 -25.33
C ILE A 159 7.23 15.28 -25.63
N GLN A 160 7.27 15.65 -26.91
CA GLN A 160 8.05 16.81 -27.36
C GLN A 160 7.30 18.15 -27.36
N ASP A 161 5.97 18.13 -27.30
CA ASP A 161 5.13 19.32 -27.21
C ASP A 161 3.79 19.01 -26.53
N ILE A 162 3.57 19.56 -25.34
CA ILE A 162 2.32 19.40 -24.57
C ILE A 162 1.11 20.02 -25.29
N GLU A 163 1.32 21.05 -26.10
CA GLU A 163 0.23 21.72 -26.83
C GLU A 163 -0.37 20.80 -27.92
N ALA A 164 0.37 19.81 -28.40
CA ALA A 164 -0.10 18.84 -29.39
C ALA A 164 -0.84 17.64 -28.76
N ASP A 165 -0.68 17.42 -27.45
CA ASP A 165 -1.28 16.30 -26.72
C ASP A 165 -1.72 16.78 -25.31
N PRO A 166 -2.86 17.49 -25.22
CA PRO A 166 -3.23 18.24 -24.02
C PRO A 166 -3.47 17.34 -22.79
N ASP A 167 -3.78 16.06 -23.01
CA ASP A 167 -4.06 15.05 -21.99
C ASP A 167 -3.44 13.70 -22.36
N ILE A 168 -2.23 13.45 -21.86
CA ILE A 168 -1.50 12.20 -22.04
C ILE A 168 -2.35 11.04 -21.50
N HIS A 169 -2.95 10.23 -22.38
CA HIS A 169 -3.93 9.23 -21.94
C HIS A 169 -3.34 8.22 -20.92
N PRO A 170 -4.04 7.78 -19.85
CA PRO A 170 -3.46 6.93 -18.81
C PRO A 170 -3.02 5.56 -19.32
N ALA A 171 -3.42 5.16 -20.54
CA ALA A 171 -2.95 3.96 -21.22
C ALA A 171 -1.43 3.93 -21.44
N PHE A 172 -0.75 5.08 -21.39
CA PHE A 172 0.72 5.12 -21.32
C PHE A 172 1.25 4.45 -20.07
N PHE A 173 0.48 4.45 -18.98
CA PHE A 173 0.74 3.61 -17.82
C PHE A 173 0.02 2.29 -18.00
N LYS A 174 0.70 1.17 -17.75
CA LYS A 174 -0.03 -0.09 -17.53
C LYS A 174 -1.01 0.18 -16.37
N THR A 175 -2.15 -0.52 -16.37
CA THR A 175 -3.14 -0.46 -15.29
C THR A 175 -2.42 -0.29 -13.96
N PRO A 176 -2.82 0.67 -13.08
CA PRO A 176 -2.14 0.89 -11.81
C PRO A 176 -1.90 -0.49 -11.20
N PRO A 177 -0.69 -0.80 -10.68
CA PRO A 177 -0.44 -2.12 -10.12
C PRO A 177 -1.63 -2.41 -9.24
N ALA A 178 -2.43 -3.40 -9.64
CA ALA A 178 -3.75 -3.58 -9.07
C ALA A 178 -3.50 -3.58 -7.57
N LYS A 179 -4.16 -2.69 -6.79
CA LYS A 179 -4.28 -2.87 -5.33
C LYS A 179 -4.41 -4.37 -5.18
N THR A 180 -3.41 -5.06 -4.63
CA THR A 180 -3.31 -6.51 -4.83
C THR A 180 -4.67 -7.08 -4.52
N ASP A 181 -5.36 -7.60 -5.55
CA ASP A 181 -6.81 -7.77 -5.46
C ASP A 181 -7.02 -8.99 -4.57
N ILE A 182 -7.15 -8.76 -3.26
CA ILE A 182 -7.20 -9.84 -2.29
C ILE A 182 -8.64 -10.24 -2.01
N SER A 183 -8.85 -11.53 -1.79
CA SER A 183 -10.07 -12.01 -1.16
C SER A 183 -9.84 -12.07 0.35
N CYS A 184 -10.88 -11.82 1.14
CA CYS A 184 -10.84 -12.00 2.58
C CYS A 184 -11.47 -13.34 2.91
N ILE A 185 -10.79 -14.15 3.71
CA ILE A 185 -11.23 -15.45 4.18
C ILE A 185 -11.37 -15.35 5.69
N ILE A 186 -12.60 -15.45 6.18
CA ILE A 186 -12.90 -15.50 7.61
C ILE A 186 -13.14 -16.96 7.98
N LEU A 187 -12.30 -17.49 8.86
CA LEU A 187 -12.48 -18.84 9.40
C LEU A 187 -13.49 -18.79 10.54
N ALA A 188 -14.70 -19.29 10.28
CA ALA A 188 -15.79 -19.36 11.25
C ALA A 188 -16.04 -20.79 11.76
N GLY A 189 -15.26 -21.77 11.28
CA GLY A 189 -15.36 -23.18 11.67
C GLY A 189 -14.47 -23.56 12.87
N GLY A 190 -15.02 -24.35 13.79
CA GLY A 190 -14.26 -24.96 14.89
C GLY A 190 -15.17 -25.51 15.99
N LYS A 191 -14.93 -26.76 16.43
CA LYS A 191 -15.63 -27.32 17.61
C LYS A 191 -15.19 -26.55 18.85
N SER A 192 -16.00 -25.60 19.28
CA SER A 192 -15.78 -24.87 20.54
C SER A 192 -16.21 -25.72 21.73
N LYS A 193 -15.48 -26.82 21.98
CA LYS A 193 -15.66 -27.65 23.19
C LYS A 193 -15.42 -26.83 24.47
N ARG A 194 -14.63 -25.77 24.40
CA ARG A 194 -14.22 -24.93 25.55
C ARG A 194 -15.20 -23.81 25.92
N MET A 195 -16.07 -23.37 25.00
CA MET A 195 -17.04 -22.29 25.23
C MET A 195 -18.43 -22.80 25.67
N GLY A 196 -18.69 -24.11 25.59
CA GLY A 196 -20.01 -24.69 25.88
C GLY A 196 -21.16 -24.24 24.96
N ARG A 197 -20.93 -23.29 24.05
CA ARG A 197 -21.85 -22.73 23.05
C ARG A 197 -21.15 -22.57 21.68
N ASP A 198 -21.93 -22.50 20.60
CA ASP A 198 -21.43 -22.21 19.25
C ASP A 198 -20.74 -20.83 19.24
N LYS A 199 -19.43 -20.78 18.95
CA LYS A 199 -18.62 -19.54 18.90
C LYS A 199 -19.19 -18.49 17.93
N ILE A 200 -19.87 -18.96 16.88
CA ILE A 200 -20.57 -18.14 15.88
C ILE A 200 -21.67 -17.27 16.53
N SER A 201 -22.22 -17.69 17.68
CA SER A 201 -23.28 -16.98 18.40
C SER A 201 -22.78 -16.09 19.55
N ALA A 202 -21.46 -16.02 19.79
CA ALA A 202 -20.90 -15.14 20.80
C ALA A 202 -21.05 -13.67 20.35
N THR A 203 -21.55 -12.82 21.22
CA THR A 203 -21.82 -11.40 20.93
C THR A 203 -20.95 -10.46 21.75
N LEU A 204 -20.50 -9.38 21.09
CA LEU A 204 -19.80 -8.24 21.67
C LEU A 204 -20.54 -6.96 21.24
N ASP A 205 -21.08 -6.22 22.20
CA ASP A 205 -21.92 -5.02 21.98
C ASP A 205 -23.08 -5.27 20.99
N SER A 206 -23.82 -6.35 21.21
CA SER A 206 -24.99 -6.78 20.40
C SER A 206 -24.71 -7.28 18.98
N GLN A 207 -23.44 -7.32 18.54
CA GLN A 207 -23.04 -7.95 17.28
C GLN A 207 -22.33 -9.28 17.56
N THR A 208 -22.56 -10.27 16.72
CA THR A 208 -21.76 -11.51 16.74
C THR A 208 -20.31 -11.21 16.36
N LEU A 209 -19.37 -12.05 16.82
CA LEU A 209 -17.96 -11.91 16.43
C LEU A 209 -17.77 -12.03 14.91
N LEU A 210 -18.58 -12.87 14.25
CA LEU A 210 -18.60 -13.00 12.80
C LEU A 210 -19.06 -11.70 12.11
N GLU A 211 -20.18 -11.11 12.55
CA GLU A 211 -20.67 -9.83 12.03
C GLU A 211 -19.61 -8.73 12.17
N ARG A 212 -18.92 -8.68 13.31
CA ARG A 212 -17.85 -7.71 13.55
C ARG A 212 -16.64 -7.94 12.64
N ALA A 213 -16.22 -9.20 12.44
CA ALA A 213 -15.14 -9.53 11.52
C ALA A 213 -15.49 -9.13 10.07
N VAL A 214 -16.72 -9.40 9.63
CA VAL A 214 -17.22 -8.99 8.31
C VAL A 214 -17.26 -7.46 8.19
N ALA A 215 -17.77 -6.76 9.21
CA ALA A 215 -17.83 -5.30 9.22
C ALA A 215 -16.43 -4.66 9.15
N ASN A 216 -15.45 -5.20 9.89
CA ASN A 216 -14.06 -4.74 9.85
C ASN A 216 -13.40 -4.89 8.47
N LEU A 217 -13.85 -5.87 7.68
CA LEU A 217 -13.31 -6.19 6.36
C LEU A 217 -14.16 -5.64 5.21
N ASN A 218 -15.26 -4.96 5.51
CA ASN A 218 -16.12 -4.39 4.48
C ASN A 218 -15.36 -3.38 3.62
N GLY A 219 -15.40 -3.57 2.30
CA GLY A 219 -14.67 -2.75 1.33
C GLY A 219 -13.14 -2.83 1.43
N TYR A 220 -12.57 -3.84 2.10
CA TYR A 220 -11.12 -4.06 2.15
C TYR A 220 -10.63 -4.92 0.97
N GLY A 221 -11.33 -6.02 0.66
CA GLY A 221 -11.00 -6.92 -0.46
C GLY A 221 -12.10 -7.02 -1.51
N ARG A 222 -11.83 -7.82 -2.55
CA ARG A 222 -12.75 -8.10 -3.67
C ARG A 222 -14.03 -8.79 -3.22
N GLU A 223 -13.87 -9.78 -2.35
CA GLU A 223 -14.93 -10.63 -1.82
C GLU A 223 -14.59 -11.05 -0.39
N ILE A 224 -15.62 -11.34 0.40
CA ILE A 224 -15.50 -11.90 1.74
C ILE A 224 -16.04 -13.33 1.72
N LEU A 225 -15.19 -14.29 1.99
CA LEU A 225 -15.48 -15.72 2.07
C LEU A 225 -15.55 -16.11 3.54
N VAL A 226 -16.68 -16.63 3.99
CA VAL A 226 -16.83 -17.15 5.36
C VAL A 226 -16.75 -18.67 5.30
N VAL A 227 -15.69 -19.24 5.86
CA VAL A 227 -15.47 -20.70 5.86
C VAL A 227 -16.09 -21.32 7.10
N THR A 228 -17.09 -22.18 6.93
CA THR A 228 -17.85 -22.83 8.00
C THR A 228 -17.60 -24.34 8.05
N ALA A 229 -17.71 -24.93 9.23
CA ALA A 229 -17.57 -26.38 9.40
C ALA A 229 -18.79 -27.13 8.83
N TYR A 230 -18.58 -28.36 8.36
CA TYR A 230 -19.66 -29.23 7.89
C TYR A 230 -20.70 -29.46 9.01
N GLY A 231 -21.98 -29.19 8.74
CA GLY A 231 -23.08 -29.36 9.70
C GLY A 231 -23.30 -28.21 10.68
N GLN A 232 -22.45 -27.17 10.69
CA GLN A 232 -22.84 -25.89 11.30
C GLN A 232 -23.82 -25.17 10.36
N ALA A 233 -25.01 -24.87 10.87
CA ALA A 233 -26.12 -24.43 10.05
C ALA A 233 -25.82 -23.07 9.39
N ASP A 234 -25.79 -23.07 8.06
CA ASP A 234 -25.91 -21.88 7.21
C ASP A 234 -27.08 -20.99 7.68
N ALA A 235 -28.11 -21.59 8.29
CA ALA A 235 -29.29 -20.93 8.85
C ALA A 235 -29.03 -20.05 10.10
N LYS A 236 -27.88 -20.18 10.78
CA LYS A 236 -27.53 -19.31 11.94
C LYS A 236 -26.71 -18.09 11.54
N ILE A 237 -26.09 -18.11 10.36
CA ILE A 237 -25.44 -16.93 9.80
C ILE A 237 -26.58 -16.13 9.17
N GLN A 238 -26.98 -15.03 9.82
CA GLN A 238 -27.92 -14.12 9.19
C GLN A 238 -27.38 -13.73 7.80
N PRO A 239 -28.24 -13.56 6.78
CA PRO A 239 -27.78 -13.17 5.46
C PRO A 239 -27.08 -11.81 5.54
N LEU A 240 -25.75 -11.85 5.65
CA LEU A 240 -24.92 -10.65 5.62
C LEU A 240 -24.73 -10.26 4.15
N PRO A 241 -24.97 -8.99 3.79
CA PRO A 241 -24.76 -8.54 2.42
C PRO A 241 -23.28 -8.66 2.05
N GLY A 242 -23.02 -9.15 0.83
CA GLY A 242 -21.67 -9.17 0.26
C GLY A 242 -20.74 -10.30 0.76
N ILE A 243 -21.23 -11.26 1.54
CA ILE A 243 -20.45 -12.45 1.91
C ILE A 243 -20.79 -13.65 1.05
N LYS A 244 -19.81 -14.54 0.85
CA LYS A 244 -19.98 -15.86 0.24
C LYS A 244 -19.63 -16.93 1.27
N ILE A 245 -20.59 -17.77 1.62
CA ILE A 245 -20.36 -18.90 2.52
C ILE A 245 -19.64 -20.01 1.75
N VAL A 246 -18.57 -20.53 2.34
CA VAL A 246 -17.77 -21.65 1.84
C VAL A 246 -17.77 -22.75 2.88
N ARG A 247 -18.10 -23.97 2.49
CA ARG A 247 -18.03 -25.12 3.39
C ARG A 247 -16.60 -25.65 3.43
N ASP A 248 -16.15 -26.02 4.63
CA ASP A 248 -14.92 -26.79 4.79
C ASP A 248 -15.08 -28.16 4.13
N ILE A 249 -14.31 -28.39 3.07
CA ILE A 249 -14.35 -29.62 2.27
C ILE A 249 -13.53 -30.76 2.89
N LEU A 250 -12.78 -30.50 3.97
CA LEU A 250 -12.00 -31.48 4.70
C LEU A 250 -12.30 -31.38 6.22
N PRO A 251 -13.51 -31.76 6.64
CA PRO A 251 -13.98 -31.52 8.01
C PRO A 251 -13.10 -32.18 9.07
N GLU A 252 -13.11 -31.58 10.27
CA GLU A 252 -12.39 -32.05 11.47
C GLU A 252 -10.85 -32.03 11.39
N LYS A 253 -10.28 -31.40 10.36
CA LYS A 253 -8.83 -31.28 10.16
C LYS A 253 -8.24 -29.93 10.59
N GLY A 254 -8.94 -29.21 11.46
CA GLY A 254 -8.47 -27.97 12.09
C GLY A 254 -8.35 -26.77 11.13
N PRO A 255 -7.71 -25.67 11.58
CA PRO A 255 -7.65 -24.42 10.81
C PRO A 255 -6.97 -24.54 9.45
N LEU A 256 -6.01 -25.47 9.29
CA LEU A 256 -5.33 -25.70 8.01
C LEU A 256 -6.30 -26.14 6.90
N ALA A 257 -7.30 -26.95 7.24
CA ALA A 257 -8.35 -27.33 6.31
C ALA A 257 -9.28 -26.16 5.94
N GLY A 258 -9.59 -25.30 6.91
CA GLY A 258 -10.31 -24.05 6.67
C GLY A 258 -9.56 -23.12 5.71
N ILE A 259 -8.25 -22.94 5.92
CA ILE A 259 -7.37 -22.18 5.03
C ILE A 259 -7.41 -22.76 3.62
N TYR A 260 -7.19 -24.08 3.48
CA TYR A 260 -7.25 -24.74 2.17
C TYR A 260 -8.60 -24.54 1.48
N SER A 261 -9.71 -24.75 2.18
CA SER A 261 -11.06 -24.58 1.65
C SER A 261 -11.32 -23.14 1.16
N GLY A 262 -10.90 -22.14 1.94
CA GLY A 262 -10.99 -20.73 1.56
C GLY A 262 -10.11 -20.39 0.35
N LEU A 263 -8.85 -20.80 0.35
CA LEU A 263 -7.91 -20.57 -0.76
C LEU A 263 -8.38 -21.22 -2.06
N LYS A 264 -8.97 -22.41 -1.99
CA LYS A 264 -9.54 -23.10 -3.14
C LYS A 264 -10.76 -22.37 -3.71
N ALA A 265 -11.60 -21.79 -2.86
CA ALA A 265 -12.82 -21.09 -3.25
C ALA A 265 -12.59 -19.65 -3.74
N SER A 266 -11.49 -19.03 -3.32
CA SER A 266 -11.10 -17.68 -3.66
C SER A 266 -10.78 -17.49 -5.14
N LYS A 267 -11.08 -16.29 -5.67
CA LYS A 267 -10.69 -15.88 -7.04
C LYS A 267 -9.37 -15.11 -7.08
N SER A 268 -8.81 -14.73 -5.94
CA SER A 268 -7.63 -13.87 -5.82
C SER A 268 -6.32 -14.66 -5.73
N GLN A 269 -5.25 -14.07 -6.25
CA GLN A 269 -3.90 -14.61 -6.10
C GLN A 269 -3.42 -14.56 -4.64
N PHE A 270 -3.80 -13.53 -3.89
CA PHE A 270 -3.48 -13.38 -2.47
C PHE A 270 -4.76 -13.25 -1.65
N ASN A 271 -4.70 -13.73 -0.41
CA ASN A 271 -5.88 -13.91 0.42
C ASN A 271 -5.57 -13.56 1.87
N LEU A 272 -6.24 -12.56 2.42
CA LEU A 272 -6.21 -12.33 3.86
C LEU A 272 -7.01 -13.44 4.53
N VAL A 273 -6.39 -14.17 5.45
CA VAL A 273 -7.04 -15.15 6.30
C VAL A 273 -7.08 -14.59 7.72
N VAL A 274 -8.29 -14.48 8.27
CA VAL A 274 -8.52 -14.08 9.67
C VAL A 274 -9.40 -15.09 10.42
N GLY A 275 -9.19 -15.23 11.72
CA GLY A 275 -10.15 -15.89 12.61
C GLY A 275 -11.39 -15.02 12.84
N CYS A 276 -12.57 -15.62 12.99
CA CYS A 276 -13.77 -14.87 13.38
C CYS A 276 -13.73 -14.36 14.83
N ASP A 277 -12.79 -14.85 15.64
CA ASP A 277 -12.56 -14.55 17.04
C ASP A 277 -11.61 -13.37 17.30
N MET A 278 -11.22 -12.66 16.24
CA MET A 278 -10.34 -11.48 16.26
C MET A 278 -11.15 -10.18 16.02
N PRO A 279 -11.81 -9.61 17.03
CA PRO A 279 -12.76 -8.50 16.84
C PRO A 279 -12.13 -7.13 16.55
N PHE A 280 -10.81 -6.97 16.73
CA PHE A 280 -10.13 -5.66 16.71
C PHE A 280 -9.13 -5.49 15.57
N LEU A 281 -9.43 -6.06 14.39
CA LEU A 281 -8.57 -5.93 13.20
C LEU A 281 -8.16 -4.46 12.94
N ASN A 282 -6.89 -4.25 12.61
CA ASN A 282 -6.34 -2.93 12.31
C ASN A 282 -6.14 -2.76 10.80
N ARG A 283 -6.95 -1.90 10.18
CA ARG A 283 -6.93 -1.72 8.71
C ARG A 283 -5.60 -1.21 8.18
N ALA A 284 -4.91 -0.31 8.89
CA ALA A 284 -3.62 0.21 8.45
C ALA A 284 -2.53 -0.88 8.44
N LEU A 285 -2.54 -1.75 9.46
CA LEU A 285 -1.65 -2.92 9.49
C LEU A 285 -1.96 -3.89 8.34
N LEU A 286 -3.24 -4.17 8.08
CA LEU A 286 -3.66 -5.04 6.98
C LEU A 286 -3.23 -4.48 5.60
N GLU A 287 -3.37 -3.17 5.38
CA GLU A 287 -2.89 -2.52 4.15
C GLU A 287 -1.36 -2.64 4.03
N TYR A 288 -0.63 -2.40 5.12
CA TYR A 288 0.82 -2.58 5.13
C TYR A 288 1.24 -4.02 4.80
N MET A 289 0.58 -5.02 5.39
CA MET A 289 0.83 -6.44 5.08
C MET A 289 0.58 -6.75 3.60
N LYS A 290 -0.47 -6.17 3.00
CA LYS A 290 -0.78 -6.34 1.59
C LYS A 290 0.33 -5.80 0.69
N ASP A 291 0.97 -4.70 1.08
CA ASP A 291 2.10 -4.12 0.34
C ASP A 291 3.38 -4.98 0.44
N GLN A 292 3.45 -5.94 1.38
CA GLN A 292 4.61 -6.82 1.57
C GLN A 292 4.52 -8.16 0.83
N VAL A 293 3.44 -8.43 0.08
CA VAL A 293 3.20 -9.75 -0.54
C VAL A 293 4.14 -10.08 -1.70
N ALA A 294 4.77 -9.07 -2.31
CA ALA A 294 5.62 -9.25 -3.48
C ALA A 294 6.81 -10.18 -3.18
N GLY A 295 6.91 -11.28 -3.94
CA GLY A 295 7.98 -12.26 -3.79
C GLY A 295 7.78 -13.30 -2.68
N PHE A 296 6.68 -13.24 -1.93
CA PHE A 296 6.39 -14.16 -0.82
C PHE A 296 5.12 -14.97 -1.08
N GLU A 297 5.05 -16.16 -0.48
CA GLU A 297 3.85 -17.01 -0.50
C GLU A 297 2.97 -16.78 0.73
N ALA A 298 3.54 -16.21 1.79
CA ALA A 298 2.79 -15.78 2.96
C ALA A 298 3.38 -14.52 3.58
N VAL A 299 2.53 -13.66 4.13
CA VAL A 299 2.90 -12.52 4.98
C VAL A 299 2.20 -12.71 6.32
N VAL A 300 2.97 -12.87 7.39
CA VAL A 300 2.47 -13.31 8.70
C VAL A 300 3.04 -12.41 9.80
N PRO A 301 2.21 -11.73 10.61
CA PRO A 301 2.67 -11.03 11.79
C PRO A 301 3.30 -11.99 12.80
N ARG A 302 4.35 -11.55 13.48
CA ARG A 302 5.03 -12.34 14.51
C ARG A 302 5.34 -11.47 15.73
N LEU A 303 4.77 -11.86 16.87
CA LEU A 303 5.04 -11.24 18.17
C LEU A 303 6.07 -12.10 18.92
N GLY A 304 7.26 -11.55 19.12
CA GLY A 304 8.43 -12.31 19.57
C GLY A 304 8.70 -13.54 18.68
N GLN A 305 8.50 -14.74 19.23
CA GLN A 305 8.69 -16.01 18.51
C GLN A 305 7.39 -16.65 18.02
N LYS A 306 6.24 -15.99 18.22
CA LYS A 306 4.92 -16.56 17.93
C LYS A 306 4.34 -15.94 16.66
N PRO A 307 4.30 -16.67 15.53
CA PRO A 307 3.60 -16.22 14.35
C PRO A 307 2.08 -16.27 14.57
N GLU A 308 1.35 -15.38 13.90
CA GLU A 308 -0.11 -15.29 13.92
C GLU A 308 -0.69 -15.82 12.59
N PRO A 309 -0.75 -17.15 12.39
CA PRO A 309 -1.12 -17.75 11.10
C PRO A 309 -2.58 -17.51 10.70
N LEU A 310 -3.44 -17.14 11.65
CA LEU A 310 -4.83 -16.79 11.42
C LEU A 310 -5.05 -15.27 11.41
N HIS A 311 -3.99 -14.50 11.19
CA HIS A 311 -4.00 -13.09 10.88
C HIS A 311 -2.95 -12.87 9.78
N ALA A 312 -3.12 -13.51 8.62
CA ALA A 312 -2.05 -13.60 7.64
C ALA A 312 -2.56 -13.53 6.20
N ILE A 313 -1.71 -13.05 5.29
CA ILE A 313 -1.99 -13.10 3.86
C ILE A 313 -1.29 -14.33 3.27
N TYR A 314 -2.02 -15.15 2.54
CA TYR A 314 -1.50 -16.33 1.85
C TYR A 314 -1.71 -16.21 0.34
N SER A 315 -0.73 -16.65 -0.42
CA SER A 315 -0.90 -16.87 -1.86
C SER A 315 -1.89 -18.03 -2.09
N LYS A 316 -2.53 -18.03 -3.26
CA LYS A 316 -3.40 -19.12 -3.69
C LYS A 316 -2.64 -20.44 -3.82
N SER A 317 -1.37 -20.39 -4.23
CA SER A 317 -0.48 -21.56 -4.33
C SER A 317 -0.22 -22.24 -2.98
N ALA A 318 -0.32 -21.52 -1.86
CA ALA A 318 -0.21 -22.11 -0.52
C ALA A 318 -1.25 -23.23 -0.28
N GLY A 319 -2.39 -23.20 -1.00
CA GLY A 319 -3.41 -24.24 -0.94
C GLY A 319 -2.91 -25.63 -1.33
N GLU A 320 -2.00 -25.74 -2.30
CA GLU A 320 -1.44 -27.04 -2.72
C GLU A 320 -0.55 -27.65 -1.64
N LYS A 321 0.28 -26.82 -1.01
CA LYS A 321 1.13 -27.21 0.12
C LYS A 321 0.29 -27.57 1.34
N ALA A 322 -0.78 -26.82 1.60
CA ALA A 322 -1.75 -27.16 2.65
C ALA A 322 -2.41 -28.52 2.39
N LEU A 323 -2.87 -28.78 1.17
CA LEU A 323 -3.44 -30.07 0.78
C LEU A 323 -2.46 -31.23 0.96
N SER A 324 -1.19 -31.03 0.58
CA SER A 324 -0.12 -32.01 0.77
C SER A 324 0.13 -32.34 2.25
N LEU A 325 0.09 -31.35 3.13
CA LEU A 325 0.21 -31.57 4.57
C LEU A 325 -1.00 -32.32 5.14
N LEU A 326 -2.21 -31.92 4.72
CA LEU A 326 -3.47 -32.53 5.15
C LEU A 326 -3.62 -33.99 4.69
N SER A 327 -3.04 -34.37 3.55
CA SER A 327 -2.99 -35.76 3.09
C SER A 327 -1.98 -36.60 3.86
N GLN A 328 -0.94 -35.97 4.42
CA GLN A 328 0.06 -36.59 5.30
C GLN A 328 -0.39 -36.66 6.77
N GLY A 329 -1.61 -36.19 7.10
CA GLY A 329 -2.09 -36.11 8.48
C GLY A 329 -1.46 -34.98 9.31
N LYS A 330 -0.70 -34.07 8.69
CA LYS A 330 -0.14 -32.88 9.35
C LYS A 330 -1.17 -31.76 9.35
N LEU A 331 -1.63 -31.37 10.54
CA LEU A 331 -2.75 -30.45 10.71
C LEU A 331 -2.33 -29.05 11.19
N ALA A 332 -1.07 -28.88 11.61
CA ALA A 332 -0.60 -27.63 12.19
C ALA A 332 -0.33 -26.59 11.10
N VAL A 333 -0.85 -25.37 11.27
CA VAL A 333 -0.58 -24.28 10.31
C VAL A 333 0.90 -23.84 10.35
N SER A 334 1.60 -24.07 11.46
CA SER A 334 3.05 -23.88 11.55
C SER A 334 3.82 -24.74 10.55
N ASP A 335 3.35 -25.97 10.26
CA ASP A 335 3.96 -26.84 9.25
C ASP A 335 3.79 -26.28 7.84
N LEU A 336 2.68 -25.57 7.59
CA LEU A 336 2.46 -24.86 6.33
C LEU A 336 3.46 -23.71 6.21
N LEU A 337 3.57 -22.86 7.23
CA LEU A 337 4.50 -21.72 7.21
C LEU A 337 5.94 -22.16 6.97
N ALA A 338 6.37 -23.27 7.58
CA ALA A 338 7.71 -23.84 7.37
C ALA A 338 7.97 -24.30 5.92
N ARG A 339 6.93 -24.53 5.11
CA ARG A 339 7.02 -24.90 3.69
C ARG A 339 6.81 -23.73 2.73
N LEU A 340 6.44 -22.56 3.24
CA LEU A 340 6.19 -21.36 2.44
C LEU A 340 7.38 -20.41 2.51
N HIS A 341 7.66 -19.72 1.40
CA HIS A 341 8.49 -18.53 1.45
C HIS A 341 7.72 -17.42 2.18
N THR A 342 7.94 -17.32 3.50
CA THR A 342 7.14 -16.50 4.40
C THR A 342 7.87 -15.21 4.79
N ARG A 343 7.22 -14.07 4.62
CA ARG A 343 7.61 -12.80 5.22
C ARG A 343 6.97 -12.66 6.58
N TYR A 344 7.77 -12.63 7.62
CA TYR A 344 7.29 -12.34 8.97
C TYR A 344 7.29 -10.85 9.22
N ILE A 345 6.15 -10.22 9.51
CA ILE A 345 6.10 -8.82 9.94
C ILE A 345 6.41 -8.78 11.43
N GLU A 346 7.59 -8.25 11.78
CA GLU A 346 8.07 -8.31 13.15
C GLU A 346 7.45 -7.22 14.03
N GLU A 347 7.53 -7.40 15.34
CA GLU A 347 6.95 -6.52 16.35
C GLU A 347 7.25 -5.01 16.15
N PRO A 348 8.47 -4.56 15.81
CA PRO A 348 8.72 -3.14 15.54
C PRO A 348 7.93 -2.58 14.35
N GLU A 349 7.64 -3.42 13.36
CA GLU A 349 6.84 -3.04 12.19
C GLU A 349 5.35 -2.99 12.55
N ILE A 350 4.89 -3.95 13.36
CA ILE A 350 3.53 -4.01 13.91
C ILE A 350 3.24 -2.76 14.78
N ASN A 351 4.16 -2.40 15.67
CA ASN A 351 4.01 -1.31 16.64
C ASN A 351 3.78 0.06 15.99
N ARG A 352 4.17 0.22 14.72
CA ARG A 352 3.91 1.45 13.95
C ARG A 352 2.42 1.67 13.67
N PHE A 353 1.61 0.61 13.76
CA PHE A 353 0.18 0.63 13.42
C PHE A 353 -0.71 0.17 14.59
N ASP A 354 -0.24 -0.81 15.37
CA ASP A 354 -0.98 -1.41 16.47
C ASP A 354 -0.06 -1.62 17.68
N PRO A 355 0.36 -0.55 18.38
CA PRO A 355 1.32 -0.61 19.49
C PRO A 355 0.80 -1.39 20.71
N GLU A 356 -0.51 -1.55 20.82
CA GLU A 356 -1.15 -2.32 21.90
C GLU A 356 -1.51 -3.75 21.48
N HIS A 357 -1.14 -4.17 20.26
CA HIS A 357 -1.36 -5.52 19.72
C HIS A 357 -2.83 -5.97 19.76
N ARG A 358 -3.78 -5.03 19.75
CA ARG A 358 -5.22 -5.32 19.89
C ARG A 358 -5.70 -6.20 18.74
N SER A 359 -5.12 -6.06 17.56
CA SER A 359 -5.50 -6.80 16.35
C SER A 359 -5.23 -8.31 16.41
N PHE A 360 -4.47 -8.76 17.42
CA PHE A 360 -4.17 -10.17 17.69
C PHE A 360 -4.94 -10.73 18.90
N PHE A 361 -5.79 -9.92 19.54
CA PHE A 361 -6.61 -10.36 20.65
C PHE A 361 -7.67 -11.36 20.18
N ASN A 362 -7.67 -12.56 20.75
CA ASN A 362 -8.57 -13.65 20.39
C ASN A 362 -9.57 -13.95 21.52
N ILE A 363 -10.85 -14.01 21.22
CA ILE A 363 -11.89 -14.42 22.17
C ILE A 363 -12.07 -15.93 22.11
N ASN A 364 -11.53 -16.65 23.08
CA ASN A 364 -11.55 -18.11 23.15
C ASN A 364 -12.38 -18.66 24.31
N ARG A 365 -12.60 -17.85 25.34
CA ARG A 365 -13.33 -18.18 26.56
C ARG A 365 -14.33 -17.07 26.92
N PRO A 366 -15.33 -17.35 27.79
CA PRO A 366 -16.29 -16.34 28.22
C PRO A 366 -15.62 -15.13 28.90
N GLU A 367 -14.54 -15.33 29.65
CA GLU A 367 -13.85 -14.24 30.36
C GLU A 367 -13.19 -13.25 29.38
N ASP A 368 -12.78 -13.73 28.20
CA ASP A 368 -12.20 -12.87 27.15
C ASP A 368 -13.22 -11.85 26.62
N LEU A 369 -14.54 -12.11 26.76
CA LEU A 369 -15.59 -11.18 26.35
C LEU A 369 -15.62 -9.93 27.24
N ASP A 370 -15.32 -10.06 28.53
CA ASP A 370 -15.29 -8.91 29.45
C ASP A 370 -14.11 -7.99 29.10
N THR A 371 -12.93 -8.58 28.91
CA THR A 371 -11.76 -7.83 28.43
C THR A 371 -12.03 -7.19 27.06
N ALA A 372 -12.71 -7.89 26.15
CA ALA A 372 -13.09 -7.33 24.86
C ALA A 372 -14.06 -6.14 24.98
N ARG A 373 -15.01 -6.17 25.93
CA ARG A 373 -15.92 -5.05 26.20
C ARG A 373 -15.14 -3.83 26.68
N ASP A 374 -14.18 -4.02 27.57
CA ASP A 374 -13.34 -2.92 28.08
C ASP A 374 -12.50 -2.29 26.95
N ILE A 375 -11.90 -3.12 26.09
CA ILE A 375 -11.15 -2.65 24.91
C ILE A 375 -12.08 -1.87 23.95
N ALA A 376 -13.30 -2.37 23.72
CA ALA A 376 -14.27 -1.73 22.84
C ALA A 376 -14.78 -0.39 23.39
N ALA A 377 -15.02 -0.30 24.71
CA ALA A 377 -15.46 0.90 25.40
C ALA A 377 -14.38 2.00 25.36
N ASN A 378 -13.12 1.63 25.65
CA ASN A 378 -11.99 2.57 25.60
C ASN A 378 -11.73 3.11 24.18
N LYS A 379 -12.03 2.33 23.13
CA LYS A 379 -11.92 2.81 21.74
C LYS A 379 -12.94 3.90 21.42
N LYS A 380 -14.17 3.80 21.93
CA LYS A 380 -15.22 4.82 21.71
C LYS A 380 -14.89 6.16 22.39
N ALA A 381 -14.24 6.12 23.56
CA ALA A 381 -13.86 7.32 24.32
C ALA A 381 -12.69 8.11 23.70
N VAL A 382 -11.86 7.49 22.85
CA VAL A 382 -10.74 8.14 22.16
C VAL A 382 -11.13 8.65 20.77
N SER A 383 -12.25 8.18 20.22
CA SER A 383 -12.76 8.53 18.88
C SER A 383 -13.93 9.52 18.87
N GLY A 384 -14.40 9.96 20.03
CA GLY A 384 -15.42 11.01 20.19
C GLY A 384 -14.80 12.23 20.82
#